data_AF-A0AAD5ZBZ7-F1
#
_entry.id   AF-A0AAD5ZBZ7-F1
#
_cell.length_a   1.000
_cell.length_b   1.000
_cell.length_c   1.000
_cell.angle_alpha   90.00
_cell.angle_beta   90.00
_cell.angle_gamma   90.00
#
_symmetry.space_group_name_H-M   'P 1'
#
loop_
_entity.id
_entity.type
_entity.pdbx_description
1 polymer ?
#
loop_
_entity_poly.entity_id
_entity_poly.type
_entity_poly.pdbx_seq_one_letter_code
_entity_poly.pdbx_strand_id
1 'polypeptide(L)'
;MATISAMTSFPVKSSLHCTHLGFGYWNWDSLIHSKGTVGNCWKSLTCSSHRQQRRTVLCAVKKDAEQAFLKTVEVDRLIDTMRDSNPGELEQVVVENVLSLDEGFWVRLAARVETCKSEDDKKDYEELAACVMSIVDRLVHKTEEKIETATDILKAILNPVMDEHEEITWPPRDPEALKLMEKEISTREQEGYLDEGFLAEVNAQLRQAKEDGDKPGLQAMLQKVLQIYASKVLGKRSYAYKGGKVIPREKFLESVIEAPESIWNKLLIDGLTIGKGDIEPEDLYAAIKKRIERVLIRTEGGSYEQRVLVEYLKGIESRTQELVQALQGGPVQ
;
A
#
# COMPACT_ATOMS: atom_id res chain seq x y z
N MET A 1 -43.19 -36.30 19.04
CA MET A 1 -43.23 -36.28 17.57
C MET A 1 -43.78 -34.92 17.15
N ALA A 2 -42.92 -34.08 16.57
CA ALA A 2 -43.15 -32.79 15.86
C ALA A 2 -41.81 -32.01 15.92
N THR A 3 -40.80 -32.35 15.11
CA THR A 3 -40.37 -31.69 13.85
C THR A 3 -40.08 -30.19 13.93
N ILE A 4 -38.80 -29.82 14.11
CA ILE A 4 -38.08 -28.61 13.62
C ILE A 4 -36.59 -29.05 13.67
N SER A 5 -35.77 -29.29 12.63
CA SER A 5 -35.60 -28.76 11.27
C SER A 5 -35.40 -27.25 11.21
N ALA A 6 -34.19 -26.80 11.55
CA ALA A 6 -33.48 -25.65 10.96
C ALA A 6 -32.18 -25.36 11.74
N MET A 7 -31.08 -26.05 11.44
CA MET A 7 -29.73 -25.58 11.82
C MET A 7 -28.63 -26.30 11.00
N THR A 8 -28.93 -26.57 9.74
CA THR A 8 -27.99 -27.16 8.77
C THR A 8 -27.85 -26.22 7.59
N SER A 9 -27.19 -25.07 7.79
CA SER A 9 -26.64 -24.25 6.71
C SER A 9 -25.91 -23.03 7.29
N PHE A 10 -24.74 -23.25 7.89
CA PHE A 10 -23.69 -22.24 7.75
C PHE A 10 -23.04 -22.49 6.38
N PRO A 11 -23.05 -21.52 5.46
CA PRO A 11 -22.29 -21.66 4.23
C PRO A 11 -20.81 -21.53 4.59
N VAL A 12 -20.16 -22.67 4.84
CA VAL A 12 -18.70 -22.78 4.75
C VAL A 12 -18.37 -22.66 3.26
N LYS A 13 -18.22 -21.42 2.78
CA LYS A 13 -17.49 -21.17 1.53
C LYS A 13 -16.02 -21.39 1.82
N SER A 14 -15.59 -22.61 1.51
CA SER A 14 -14.29 -22.98 0.95
C SER A 14 -13.16 -21.94 1.01
N SER A 15 -12.14 -22.26 1.79
CA SER A 15 -10.72 -21.98 1.53
C SER A 15 -10.33 -20.51 1.30
N LEU A 16 -10.05 -19.80 2.40
CA LEU A 16 -9.08 -18.70 2.37
C LEU A 16 -7.68 -19.32 2.31
N HIS A 17 -7.23 -19.61 1.09
CA HIS A 17 -5.80 -19.60 0.81
C HIS A 17 -5.31 -18.18 1.11
N CYS A 18 -4.51 -18.05 2.17
CA CYS A 18 -3.79 -16.82 2.48
C CYS A 18 -2.68 -16.61 1.43
N THR A 19 -3.09 -16.08 0.28
CA THR A 19 -2.22 -15.51 -0.75
C THR A 19 -2.97 -14.31 -1.34
N HIS A 20 -2.33 -13.13 -1.26
CA HIS A 20 -2.78 -11.84 -1.76
C HIS A 20 -3.99 -11.21 -1.04
N LEU A 21 -3.69 -10.20 -0.21
CA LEU A 21 -4.60 -9.07 0.01
C LEU A 21 -5.05 -8.58 -1.38
N GLY A 22 -6.34 -8.74 -1.67
CA GLY A 22 -6.95 -8.27 -2.91
C GLY A 22 -6.93 -6.75 -2.95
N PHE A 23 -5.84 -6.20 -3.50
CA PHE A 23 -5.85 -4.86 -4.09
C PHE A 23 -6.89 -4.85 -5.21
N GLY A 24 -7.60 -3.73 -5.37
CA GLY A 24 -8.62 -3.54 -6.39
C GLY A 24 -8.10 -3.94 -7.77
N TYR A 25 -8.47 -5.13 -8.21
CA TYR A 25 -7.97 -5.73 -9.44
C TYR A 25 -8.57 -4.99 -10.62
N TRP A 26 -7.74 -4.18 -11.29
CA TRP A 26 -7.91 -3.96 -12.72
C TRP A 26 -7.59 -5.26 -13.44
N ASN A 27 -8.64 -6.00 -13.82
CA ASN A 27 -8.52 -7.10 -14.76
C ASN A 27 -8.30 -6.54 -16.18
N TRP A 28 -7.07 -6.14 -16.49
CA TRP A 28 -6.67 -5.76 -17.84
C TRP A 28 -6.74 -6.93 -18.85
N ASP A 29 -6.84 -8.18 -18.37
CA ASP A 29 -7.02 -9.36 -19.23
C ASP A 29 -8.42 -9.49 -19.83
N SER A 30 -9.38 -8.65 -19.42
CA SER A 30 -10.73 -8.60 -20.00
C SER A 30 -10.76 -8.16 -21.48
N LEU A 31 -9.63 -7.78 -22.08
CA LEU A 31 -9.55 -7.40 -23.49
C LEU A 31 -8.76 -8.38 -24.38
N ILE A 32 -8.18 -9.47 -23.86
CA ILE A 32 -7.46 -10.45 -24.69
C ILE A 32 -7.77 -11.88 -24.21
N HIS A 33 -8.63 -12.58 -24.95
CA HIS A 33 -8.95 -13.99 -24.71
C HIS A 33 -7.78 -14.92 -25.09
N SER A 34 -7.47 -15.91 -24.22
CA SER A 34 -7.67 -17.37 -24.48
C SER A 34 -6.69 -18.30 -23.71
N LYS A 35 -7.27 -19.15 -22.82
CA LYS A 35 -7.04 -20.61 -22.54
C LYS A 35 -5.60 -21.18 -22.61
N GLY A 36 -5.12 -22.03 -21.70
CA GLY A 36 -5.69 -22.76 -20.56
C GLY A 36 -4.87 -24.03 -20.21
N THR A 37 -5.22 -24.63 -19.06
CA THR A 37 -5.04 -26.04 -18.63
C THR A 37 -3.70 -26.50 -18.04
N VAL A 38 -3.69 -26.84 -16.75
CA VAL A 38 -2.74 -27.80 -16.13
C VAL A 38 -3.50 -28.84 -15.33
N GLY A 39 -3.16 -30.11 -15.57
CA GLY A 39 -3.85 -31.29 -15.08
C GLY A 39 -3.34 -31.85 -13.75
N ASN A 40 -4.21 -32.71 -13.19
CA ASN A 40 -4.13 -33.43 -11.93
C ASN A 40 -2.92 -34.37 -11.81
N CYS A 41 -2.45 -34.59 -10.57
CA CYS A 41 -1.86 -35.86 -10.18
C CYS A 41 -2.08 -36.13 -8.68
N TRP A 42 -3.08 -36.97 -8.38
CA TRP A 42 -3.22 -37.62 -7.07
C TRP A 42 -2.57 -39.01 -7.16
N LYS A 43 -1.66 -39.31 -6.24
CA LYS A 43 -1.25 -40.70 -5.96
C LYS A 43 -1.46 -41.00 -4.49
N SER A 44 -2.42 -41.90 -4.27
CA SER A 44 -2.65 -42.69 -3.07
C SER A 44 -1.41 -43.46 -2.63
N LEU A 45 -1.26 -43.68 -1.33
CA LEU A 45 -0.59 -44.87 -0.81
C LEU A 45 -1.30 -45.38 0.45
N THR A 46 -1.23 -46.69 0.57
CA THR A 46 -2.12 -47.62 1.23
C THR A 46 -1.87 -47.79 2.73
N CYS A 47 -2.94 -48.19 3.41
CA CYS A 47 -3.01 -48.61 4.80
C CYS A 47 -2.22 -49.92 5.04
N SER A 48 -1.52 -49.99 6.18
CA SER A 48 -0.97 -51.23 6.74
C SER A 48 -1.15 -51.15 8.26
N SER A 49 -1.76 -52.20 8.81
CA SER A 49 -2.20 -52.30 10.20
C SER A 49 -1.32 -53.29 10.95
N HIS A 50 -0.79 -52.94 12.14
CA HIS A 50 -0.68 -53.92 13.23
C HIS A 50 -0.37 -53.32 14.64
N ARG A 51 -1.25 -53.74 15.56
CA ARG A 51 -1.09 -54.16 16.97
C ARG A 51 -0.37 -53.26 18.00
N GLN A 52 -1.21 -52.90 18.97
CA GLN A 52 -0.99 -52.41 20.34
C GLN A 52 0.30 -52.82 21.04
N GLN A 53 0.97 -51.81 21.61
CA GLN A 53 1.72 -51.94 22.86
C GLN A 53 1.55 -50.64 23.65
N ARG A 54 0.89 -50.72 24.81
CA ARG A 54 0.78 -49.61 25.76
C ARG A 54 2.17 -49.29 26.29
N ARG A 55 2.75 -48.19 25.82
CA ARG A 55 3.84 -47.47 26.47
C ARG A 55 3.29 -46.11 26.86
N THR A 56 3.38 -45.76 28.14
CA THR A 56 3.26 -44.37 28.59
C THR A 56 4.49 -43.65 28.06
N VAL A 57 4.37 -43.13 26.84
CA VAL A 57 5.41 -42.28 26.25
C VAL A 57 5.23 -40.92 26.91
N LEU A 58 6.14 -40.55 27.82
CA LEU A 58 6.37 -39.15 28.12
C LEU A 58 6.77 -38.50 26.80
N CYS A 59 5.80 -37.88 26.14
CA CYS A 59 5.99 -37.28 24.85
C CYS A 59 6.91 -36.08 25.06
N ALA A 60 8.11 -36.13 24.50
CA ALA A 60 8.83 -34.90 24.20
C ALA A 60 7.88 -34.08 23.33
N VAL A 61 7.31 -33.01 23.89
CA VAL A 61 6.46 -32.11 23.14
C VAL A 61 7.35 -31.56 22.04
N LYS A 62 7.03 -31.90 20.79
CA LYS A 62 7.73 -31.30 19.65
C LYS A 62 7.52 -29.80 19.77
N LYS A 63 8.57 -28.99 19.57
CA LYS A 63 8.47 -27.53 19.57
C LYS A 63 7.28 -27.02 18.76
N ASP A 64 6.93 -27.71 17.68
CA ASP A 64 5.76 -27.42 16.83
C ASP A 64 4.41 -27.51 17.58
N ALA A 65 4.26 -28.46 18.50
CA ALA A 65 3.06 -28.61 19.32
C ALA A 65 2.99 -27.54 20.43
N GLU A 66 4.13 -27.13 20.98
CA GLU A 66 4.20 -26.00 21.92
C GLU A 66 3.79 -24.69 21.23
N GLN A 67 4.27 -24.47 20.00
CA GLN A 67 3.93 -23.28 19.20
C GLN A 67 2.44 -23.25 18.82
N ALA A 68 1.86 -24.38 18.40
CA ALA A 68 0.43 -24.45 18.10
C ALA A 68 -0.44 -24.19 19.36
N PHE A 69 -0.01 -24.69 20.51
CA PHE A 69 -0.67 -24.43 21.78
C PHE A 69 -0.59 -22.94 22.17
N LEU A 70 0.59 -22.31 22.05
CA LEU A 70 0.75 -20.88 22.35
C LEU A 70 -0.15 -20.02 21.47
N LYS A 71 -0.22 -20.29 20.17
CA LYS A 71 -1.16 -19.61 19.26
C LYS A 71 -2.62 -19.75 19.70
N THR A 72 -3.00 -20.94 20.15
CA THR A 72 -4.37 -21.18 20.64
C THR A 72 -4.65 -20.36 21.89
N VAL A 73 -3.69 -20.27 22.81
CA VAL A 73 -3.80 -19.46 24.03
C VAL A 73 -3.89 -17.96 23.71
N GLU A 74 -3.16 -17.49 22.71
CA GLU A 74 -3.24 -16.09 22.26
C GLU A 74 -4.62 -15.76 21.69
N VAL A 75 -5.16 -16.63 20.84
CA VAL A 75 -6.53 -16.49 20.30
C VAL A 75 -7.57 -16.50 21.43
N ASP A 76 -7.42 -17.40 22.41
CA ASP A 76 -8.33 -17.45 23.58
C ASP A 76 -8.29 -16.16 24.38
N ARG A 77 -7.09 -15.61 24.64
CA ARG A 77 -6.95 -14.32 25.32
C ARG A 77 -7.62 -13.19 24.55
N LEU A 78 -7.51 -13.19 23.22
CA LEU A 78 -8.16 -12.20 22.37
C LEU A 78 -9.69 -12.32 22.45
N ILE A 79 -10.24 -13.53 22.39
CA ILE A 79 -11.68 -13.79 22.53
C ILE A 79 -12.17 -13.30 23.90
N ASP A 80 -11.46 -13.64 24.97
CA ASP A 80 -11.82 -13.21 26.33
C ASP A 80 -11.76 -11.67 26.45
N THR A 81 -10.73 -11.03 25.89
CA THR A 81 -10.62 -9.56 25.87
C THR A 81 -11.78 -8.91 25.12
N MET A 82 -12.16 -9.45 23.96
CA MET A 82 -13.29 -8.95 23.18
C MET A 82 -14.63 -9.13 23.92
N ARG A 83 -14.80 -10.27 24.61
CA ARG A 83 -16.02 -10.54 25.40
C ARG A 83 -16.18 -9.56 26.56
N ASP A 84 -15.08 -9.23 27.22
CA ASP A 84 -15.09 -8.34 28.39
C ASP A 84 -15.13 -6.84 28.01
N SER A 85 -14.95 -6.52 26.72
CA SER A 85 -14.95 -5.15 26.21
C SER A 85 -16.36 -4.57 26.09
N ASN A 86 -16.51 -3.27 26.36
CA ASN A 86 -17.73 -2.55 26.00
C ASN A 86 -17.80 -2.28 24.48
N PRO A 87 -18.95 -1.84 23.91
CA PRO A 87 -19.08 -1.67 22.46
C PRO A 87 -18.03 -0.76 21.80
N GLY A 88 -17.60 0.32 22.45
CA GLY A 88 -16.57 1.22 21.91
C GLY A 88 -15.17 0.62 21.98
N GLU A 89 -14.86 -0.10 23.06
CA GLU A 89 -13.61 -0.84 23.22
C GLU A 89 -13.53 -2.03 22.26
N LEU A 90 -14.65 -2.73 22.03
CA LEU A 90 -14.72 -3.86 21.12
C LEU A 90 -14.37 -3.45 19.70
N GLU A 91 -14.89 -2.32 19.22
CA GLU A 91 -14.53 -1.79 17.90
C GLU A 91 -13.02 -1.54 17.80
N GLN A 92 -12.40 -0.94 18.81
CA GLN A 92 -10.97 -0.68 18.83
C GLN A 92 -10.15 -1.98 18.85
N VAL A 93 -10.51 -2.94 19.71
CA VAL A 93 -9.84 -4.24 19.81
C VAL A 93 -9.92 -5.00 18.48
N VAL A 94 -11.06 -4.97 17.80
CA VAL A 94 -11.24 -5.59 16.49
C VAL A 94 -10.36 -4.91 15.43
N VAL A 95 -10.33 -3.57 15.39
CA VAL A 95 -9.51 -2.81 14.43
C VAL A 95 -8.01 -3.09 14.61
N GLU A 96 -7.53 -3.07 15.86
CA GLU A 96 -6.10 -3.29 16.17
C GLU A 96 -5.65 -4.73 15.88
N ASN A 97 -6.58 -5.69 15.94
CA ASN A 97 -6.28 -7.12 15.76
C ASN A 97 -6.86 -7.70 14.47
N VAL A 98 -7.29 -6.86 13.52
CA VAL A 98 -8.03 -7.32 12.32
C VAL A 98 -7.29 -8.40 11.53
N LEU A 99 -5.95 -8.32 11.46
CA LEU A 99 -5.12 -9.31 10.76
C LEU A 99 -5.04 -10.67 11.48
N SER A 100 -5.35 -10.70 12.78
CA SER A 100 -5.40 -11.92 13.60
C SER A 100 -6.77 -12.60 13.57
N LEU A 101 -7.78 -11.99 12.93
CA LEU A 101 -9.14 -12.54 12.81
C LEU A 101 -9.25 -13.48 11.60
N ASP A 102 -8.32 -14.42 11.53
CA ASP A 102 -8.20 -15.41 10.47
C ASP A 102 -9.12 -16.63 10.68
N GLU A 103 -9.04 -17.64 9.80
CA GLU A 103 -9.80 -18.89 9.92
C GLU A 103 -9.60 -19.56 11.30
N GLY A 104 -8.39 -19.49 11.86
CA GLY A 104 -8.07 -20.06 13.16
C GLY A 104 -8.83 -19.39 14.31
N PHE A 105 -8.97 -18.06 14.27
CA PHE A 105 -9.79 -17.32 15.22
C PHE A 105 -11.25 -17.79 15.21
N TRP A 106 -11.88 -17.86 14.04
CA TRP A 106 -13.29 -18.24 13.90
C TRP A 106 -13.55 -19.70 14.31
N VAL A 107 -12.65 -20.61 13.93
CA VAL A 107 -12.72 -22.02 14.36
C VAL A 107 -12.60 -22.12 15.88
N ARG A 108 -11.70 -21.33 16.50
CA ARG A 108 -11.55 -21.35 17.96
C ARG A 108 -12.76 -20.80 18.68
N LEU A 109 -13.35 -19.71 18.19
CA LEU A 109 -14.57 -19.12 18.72
C LEU A 109 -15.75 -20.10 18.61
N ALA A 110 -15.92 -20.78 17.48
CA ALA A 110 -16.93 -21.83 17.32
C ALA A 110 -16.74 -22.97 18.32
N ALA A 111 -15.50 -23.42 18.54
CA ALA A 111 -15.21 -24.42 19.56
C ALA A 111 -15.55 -23.95 20.99
N ARG A 112 -15.42 -22.64 21.29
CA ARG A 112 -15.84 -22.08 22.59
C ARG A 112 -17.36 -22.15 22.74
N VAL A 113 -18.11 -21.79 21.70
CA VAL A 113 -19.59 -21.91 21.65
C VAL A 113 -20.02 -23.35 21.94
N GLU A 114 -19.38 -24.35 21.30
CA GLU A 114 -19.71 -25.77 21.49
C GLU A 114 -19.38 -26.31 22.90
N THR A 115 -18.37 -25.74 23.55
CA THR A 115 -17.94 -26.17 24.90
C THR A 115 -18.69 -25.47 26.04
N CYS A 116 -19.62 -24.55 25.73
CA CYS A 116 -20.43 -23.85 26.72
C CYS A 116 -21.35 -24.82 27.47
N LYS A 117 -21.48 -24.64 28.79
CA LYS A 117 -22.35 -25.46 29.64
C LYS A 117 -23.74 -24.87 29.80
N SER A 118 -23.89 -23.55 29.63
CA SER A 118 -25.17 -22.85 29.72
C SER A 118 -25.55 -22.31 28.33
N GLU A 119 -26.86 -22.28 28.05
CA GLU A 119 -27.39 -21.66 26.83
C GLU A 119 -27.21 -20.13 26.83
N ASP A 120 -27.12 -19.52 28.02
CA ASP A 120 -26.86 -18.08 28.17
C ASP A 120 -25.44 -17.73 27.70
N ASP A 121 -24.43 -18.47 28.19
CA ASP A 121 -23.04 -18.30 27.73
C ASP A 121 -22.90 -18.56 26.23
N LYS A 122 -23.61 -19.58 25.72
CA LYS A 122 -23.61 -19.90 24.29
C LYS A 122 -24.14 -18.72 23.47
N LYS A 123 -25.24 -18.12 23.92
CA LYS A 123 -25.86 -16.96 23.27
C LYS A 123 -24.93 -15.73 23.31
N ASP A 124 -24.25 -15.49 24.43
CA ASP A 124 -23.25 -14.41 24.52
C ASP A 124 -22.15 -14.54 23.46
N TYR A 125 -21.61 -15.76 23.25
CA TYR A 125 -20.59 -15.98 22.23
C TYR A 125 -21.14 -15.86 20.80
N GLU A 126 -22.37 -16.29 20.55
CA GLU A 126 -23.03 -16.10 19.26
C GLU A 126 -23.24 -14.61 18.95
N GLU A 127 -23.67 -13.82 19.95
CA GLU A 127 -23.81 -12.36 19.83
C GLU A 127 -22.46 -11.67 19.63
N LEU A 128 -21.43 -12.07 20.38
CA LEU A 128 -20.06 -11.59 20.20
C LEU A 128 -19.56 -11.87 18.77
N ALA A 129 -19.74 -13.09 18.27
CA ALA A 129 -19.33 -13.46 16.91
C ALA A 129 -20.04 -12.59 15.87
N ALA A 130 -21.35 -12.38 16.01
CA ALA A 130 -22.13 -11.51 15.12
C ALA A 130 -21.64 -10.06 15.15
N CYS A 131 -21.36 -9.51 16.34
CA CYS A 131 -20.83 -8.17 16.52
C CYS A 131 -19.45 -8.00 15.86
N VAL A 132 -18.50 -8.90 16.15
CA VAL A 132 -17.15 -8.87 15.56
C VAL A 132 -17.23 -8.99 14.04
N MET A 133 -18.02 -9.93 13.52
CA MET A 133 -18.23 -10.08 12.07
C MET A 133 -18.76 -8.79 11.43
N SER A 134 -19.76 -8.14 12.05
CA SER A 134 -20.33 -6.90 11.53
C SER A 134 -19.31 -5.76 11.50
N ILE A 135 -18.43 -5.67 12.49
CA ILE A 135 -17.36 -4.66 12.52
C ILE A 135 -16.35 -4.93 11.41
N VAL A 136 -15.91 -6.18 11.26
CA VAL A 136 -14.97 -6.60 10.20
C VAL A 136 -15.55 -6.34 8.82
N ASP A 137 -16.81 -6.71 8.58
CA ASP A 137 -17.50 -6.49 7.30
C ASP A 137 -17.55 -5.00 6.94
N ARG A 138 -17.89 -4.15 7.91
CA ARG A 138 -17.88 -2.68 7.74
C ARG A 138 -16.47 -2.14 7.42
N LEU A 139 -15.42 -2.71 8.03
CA LEU A 139 -14.03 -2.31 7.76
C LEU A 139 -13.59 -2.71 6.35
N VAL A 140 -13.94 -3.92 5.91
CA VAL A 140 -13.65 -4.42 4.57
C VAL A 140 -14.34 -3.53 3.54
N HIS A 141 -15.65 -3.32 3.65
CA HIS A 141 -16.40 -2.48 2.71
C HIS A 141 -15.88 -1.05 2.65
N LYS A 142 -15.58 -0.42 3.79
CA LYS A 142 -14.99 0.93 3.80
C LYS A 142 -13.60 0.97 3.15
N THR A 143 -12.84 -0.12 3.23
CA THR A 143 -11.53 -0.21 2.59
C THR A 143 -11.68 -0.41 1.08
N GLU A 144 -12.60 -1.27 0.64
CA GLU A 144 -12.94 -1.47 -0.77
C GLU A 144 -13.38 -0.14 -1.40
N GLU A 145 -14.33 0.58 -0.78
CA GLU A 145 -14.80 1.89 -1.25
C GLU A 145 -13.65 2.90 -1.41
N LYS A 146 -12.69 2.91 -0.46
CA LYS A 146 -11.52 3.79 -0.54
C LYS A 146 -10.59 3.42 -1.69
N ILE A 147 -10.35 2.13 -1.91
CA ILE A 147 -9.54 1.64 -3.02
C ILE A 147 -10.21 2.03 -4.34
N GLU A 148 -11.51 1.74 -4.50
CA GLU A 148 -12.27 2.10 -5.70
C GLU A 148 -12.26 3.61 -5.96
N THR A 149 -12.44 4.42 -4.91
CA THR A 149 -12.36 5.89 -5.01
C THR A 149 -10.97 6.35 -5.47
N ALA A 150 -9.90 5.84 -4.87
CA ALA A 150 -8.52 6.16 -5.25
C ALA A 150 -8.22 5.76 -6.70
N THR A 151 -8.70 4.58 -7.10
CA THR A 151 -8.60 4.05 -8.45
C THR A 151 -9.35 4.92 -9.47
N ASP A 152 -10.56 5.37 -9.16
CA ASP A 152 -11.35 6.26 -10.03
C ASP A 152 -10.70 7.64 -10.16
N ILE A 153 -10.17 8.18 -9.07
CA ILE A 153 -9.39 9.42 -9.07
C ILE A 153 -8.18 9.28 -9.99
N LEU A 154 -7.41 8.18 -9.86
CA LEU A 154 -6.24 7.92 -10.68
C LEU A 154 -6.60 7.80 -12.16
N LYS A 155 -7.68 7.10 -12.50
CA LYS A 155 -8.17 7.02 -13.87
C LYS A 155 -8.52 8.38 -14.44
N ALA A 156 -9.23 9.21 -13.69
CA ALA A 156 -9.56 10.55 -14.14
C ALA A 156 -8.30 11.41 -14.38
N ILE A 157 -7.25 11.23 -13.56
CA ILE A 157 -5.95 11.89 -13.76
C ILE A 157 -5.25 11.39 -15.03
N LEU A 158 -5.27 10.08 -15.29
CA LEU A 158 -4.57 9.48 -16.43
C LEU A 158 -5.36 9.59 -17.75
N ASN A 159 -6.66 9.81 -17.69
CA ASN A 159 -7.53 9.86 -18.87
C ASN A 159 -7.03 10.80 -19.98
N PRO A 160 -6.50 12.01 -19.70
CA PRO A 160 -6.01 12.89 -20.76
C PRO A 160 -4.81 12.33 -21.54
N VAL A 161 -4.01 11.46 -20.93
CA VAL A 161 -2.77 10.92 -21.52
C VAL A 161 -2.94 9.48 -22.04
N MET A 162 -4.09 8.86 -21.80
CA MET A 162 -4.45 7.55 -22.32
C MET A 162 -5.12 7.68 -23.69
N ASP A 163 -4.62 6.94 -24.69
CA ASP A 163 -5.29 6.75 -25.98
C ASP A 163 -6.12 5.46 -25.91
N GLU A 164 -7.40 5.50 -26.29
CA GLU A 164 -8.34 4.36 -26.21
C GLU A 164 -7.99 3.22 -27.19
N HIS A 165 -7.11 3.46 -28.17
CA HIS A 165 -6.90 2.55 -29.29
C HIS A 165 -5.45 2.09 -29.49
N GLU A 166 -4.51 2.59 -28.70
CA GLU A 166 -3.08 2.30 -28.88
C GLU A 166 -2.41 1.82 -27.59
N GLU A 167 -1.28 1.12 -27.77
CA GLU A 167 -0.36 0.81 -26.68
C GLU A 167 0.13 2.11 -26.03
N ILE A 168 0.19 2.12 -24.70
CA ILE A 168 0.56 3.32 -23.93
C ILE A 168 1.97 3.77 -24.32
N THR A 169 2.05 4.86 -25.07
CA THR A 169 3.32 5.49 -25.44
C THR A 169 3.64 6.64 -24.48
N TRP A 170 4.86 6.65 -23.94
CA TRP A 170 5.36 7.73 -23.10
C TRP A 170 6.67 8.29 -23.67
N PRO A 171 6.85 9.61 -23.76
CA PRO A 171 5.93 10.69 -23.36
C PRO A 171 4.67 10.78 -24.24
N PRO A 172 3.59 11.45 -23.77
CA PRO A 172 2.38 11.63 -24.56
C PRO A 172 2.66 12.37 -25.88
N ARG A 173 1.98 11.96 -26.97
CA ARG A 173 2.14 12.58 -28.29
C ARG A 173 1.67 14.03 -28.31
N ASP A 174 0.57 14.32 -27.62
CA ASP A 174 0.03 15.66 -27.47
C ASP A 174 0.62 16.34 -26.23
N PRO A 175 1.40 17.43 -26.37
CA PRO A 175 1.89 18.21 -25.24
C PRO A 175 0.78 18.82 -24.38
N GLU A 176 -0.42 19.04 -24.93
CA GLU A 176 -1.56 19.56 -24.18
C GLU A 176 -2.15 18.50 -23.22
N ALA A 177 -2.06 17.21 -23.55
CA ALA A 177 -2.49 16.12 -22.67
C ALA A 177 -1.77 16.16 -21.31
N LEU A 178 -0.47 16.44 -21.31
CA LEU A 178 0.31 16.54 -20.07
C LEU A 178 -0.13 17.74 -19.22
N LYS A 179 -0.46 18.88 -19.85
CA LYS A 179 -0.97 20.06 -19.16
C LYS A 179 -2.35 19.80 -18.54
N LEU A 180 -3.21 19.04 -19.23
CA LEU A 180 -4.51 18.62 -18.69
C LEU A 180 -4.34 17.72 -17.47
N MET A 181 -3.42 16.74 -17.53
CA MET A 181 -3.09 15.89 -16.39
C MET A 181 -2.52 16.69 -15.21
N GLU A 182 -1.60 17.63 -15.46
CA GLU A 182 -1.05 18.52 -14.41
C GLU A 182 -2.13 19.40 -13.76
N LYS A 183 -3.09 19.88 -14.56
CA LYS A 183 -4.24 20.65 -14.07
C LYS A 183 -5.14 19.78 -13.20
N GLU A 184 -5.44 18.56 -13.65
CA GLU A 184 -6.29 17.62 -12.90
C GLU A 184 -5.67 17.26 -11.54
N ILE A 185 -4.37 16.96 -11.51
CA ILE A 185 -3.64 16.72 -10.25
C ILE A 185 -3.72 17.95 -9.36
N SER A 186 -3.50 19.14 -9.90
CA SER A 186 -3.56 20.38 -9.12
C SER A 186 -4.95 20.63 -8.51
N THR A 187 -6.02 20.34 -9.24
CA THR A 187 -7.40 20.45 -8.75
C THR A 187 -7.68 19.45 -7.64
N ARG A 188 -7.37 18.17 -7.87
CA ARG A 188 -7.61 17.10 -6.88
C ARG A 188 -6.80 17.26 -5.60
N GLU A 189 -5.60 17.83 -5.71
CA GLU A 189 -4.75 18.18 -4.57
C GLU A 189 -5.40 19.27 -3.72
N GLN A 190 -5.97 20.31 -4.34
CA GLN A 190 -6.66 21.39 -3.64
C GLN A 190 -7.94 20.92 -2.96
N GLU A 191 -8.65 19.99 -3.59
CA GLU A 191 -9.87 19.37 -3.06
C GLU A 191 -9.60 18.34 -1.95
N GLY A 192 -8.34 17.92 -1.76
CA GLY A 192 -7.94 16.96 -0.73
C GLY A 192 -8.18 15.50 -1.12
N TYR A 193 -8.38 15.20 -2.40
CA TYR A 193 -8.58 13.84 -2.92
C TYR A 193 -7.28 13.04 -3.08
N LEU A 194 -6.12 13.70 -3.05
CA LEU A 194 -4.80 13.05 -3.15
C LEU A 194 -4.28 12.67 -1.76
N ASP A 195 -5.07 11.88 -1.04
CA ASP A 195 -4.77 11.43 0.32
C ASP A 195 -3.80 10.24 0.36
N GLU A 196 -3.53 9.74 1.58
CA GLU A 196 -2.66 8.59 1.78
C GLU A 196 -3.16 7.32 1.07
N GLY A 197 -4.47 7.14 0.95
CA GLY A 197 -5.07 6.02 0.22
C GLY A 197 -4.79 6.10 -1.27
N PHE A 198 -4.94 7.29 -1.85
CA PHE A 198 -4.55 7.55 -3.24
C PHE A 198 -3.06 7.28 -3.50
N LEU A 199 -2.18 7.79 -2.63
CA LEU A 199 -0.73 7.58 -2.78
C LEU A 199 -0.35 6.10 -2.63
N ALA A 200 -1.01 5.38 -1.73
CA ALA A 200 -0.82 3.94 -1.56
C ALA A 200 -1.19 3.17 -2.84
N GLU A 201 -2.31 3.52 -3.45
CA GLU A 201 -2.80 2.91 -4.69
C GLU A 201 -1.85 3.18 -5.86
N VAL A 202 -1.44 4.44 -6.08
CA VAL A 202 -0.47 4.78 -7.15
C VAL A 202 0.86 4.03 -6.95
N ASN A 203 1.35 3.94 -5.72
CA ASN A 203 2.58 3.19 -5.43
C ASN A 203 2.40 1.68 -5.62
N ALA A 204 1.24 1.11 -5.28
CA ALA A 204 0.93 -0.29 -5.51
C ALA A 204 0.96 -0.61 -7.01
N GLN A 205 0.26 0.18 -7.83
CA GLN A 205 0.26 0.02 -9.29
C GLN A 205 1.66 0.24 -9.89
N LEU A 206 2.44 1.20 -9.36
CA LEU A 206 3.79 1.46 -9.84
C LEU A 206 4.74 0.29 -9.55
N ARG A 207 4.61 -0.37 -8.40
CA ARG A 207 5.40 -1.59 -8.09
C ARG A 207 5.02 -2.72 -9.03
N GLN A 208 3.72 -2.95 -9.24
CA GLN A 208 3.24 -3.97 -10.16
C GLN A 208 3.74 -3.73 -11.59
N ALA A 209 3.62 -2.52 -12.11
CA ALA A 209 4.11 -2.19 -13.46
C ALA A 209 5.62 -2.42 -13.63
N LYS A 210 6.41 -2.24 -12.56
CA LYS A 210 7.85 -2.55 -12.56
C LYS A 210 8.14 -4.05 -12.51
N GLU A 211 7.34 -4.81 -11.78
CA GLU A 211 7.48 -6.27 -11.65
C GLU A 211 7.07 -6.99 -12.93
N ASP A 212 5.97 -6.57 -13.55
CA ASP A 212 5.46 -7.14 -14.80
C ASP A 212 6.41 -6.86 -15.97
N GLY A 213 7.09 -5.69 -15.96
CA GLY A 213 8.13 -5.32 -16.93
C GLY A 213 7.65 -5.13 -18.38
N ASP A 214 6.37 -5.36 -18.63
CA ASP A 214 5.71 -5.33 -19.94
C ASP A 214 5.05 -3.98 -20.25
N LYS A 215 4.93 -3.08 -19.26
CA LYS A 215 4.19 -1.80 -19.36
C LYS A 215 5.05 -0.58 -18.98
N PRO A 216 6.14 -0.29 -19.72
CA PRO A 216 7.01 0.85 -19.42
C PRO A 216 6.28 2.20 -19.53
N GLY A 217 5.27 2.31 -20.40
CA GLY A 217 4.45 3.52 -20.52
C GLY A 217 3.63 3.82 -19.27
N LEU A 218 2.99 2.80 -18.68
CA LEU A 218 2.23 2.95 -17.42
C LEU A 218 3.15 3.33 -16.26
N GLN A 219 4.31 2.66 -16.15
CA GLN A 219 5.30 3.00 -15.14
C GLN A 219 5.67 4.49 -15.20
N ALA A 220 5.94 5.01 -16.40
CA ALA A 220 6.34 6.40 -16.59
C ALA A 220 5.20 7.38 -16.26
N MET A 221 3.95 7.04 -16.61
CA MET A 221 2.77 7.83 -16.22
C MET A 221 2.61 7.91 -14.70
N LEU A 222 2.66 6.77 -14.00
CA LEU A 222 2.53 6.72 -12.55
C LEU A 222 3.67 7.47 -11.84
N GLN A 223 4.90 7.34 -12.34
CA GLN A 223 6.02 8.15 -11.88
C GLN A 223 5.75 9.64 -12.07
N LYS A 224 5.21 10.04 -13.23
CA LYS A 224 4.90 11.44 -13.51
C LYS A 224 3.82 12.00 -12.58
N VAL A 225 2.79 11.22 -12.25
CA VAL A 225 1.75 11.59 -11.28
C VAL A 225 2.39 11.91 -9.93
N LEU A 226 3.25 11.01 -9.41
CA LEU A 226 3.94 11.21 -8.13
C LEU A 226 4.89 12.42 -8.14
N GLN A 227 5.59 12.65 -9.25
CA GLN A 227 6.45 13.82 -9.41
C GLN A 227 5.67 15.13 -9.38
N ILE A 228 4.55 15.22 -10.10
CA ILE A 228 3.72 16.43 -10.11
C ILE A 228 3.13 16.67 -8.72
N TYR A 229 2.61 15.62 -8.08
CA TYR A 229 2.14 15.68 -6.69
C TYR A 229 3.23 16.25 -5.76
N ALA A 230 4.44 15.69 -5.79
CA ALA A 230 5.54 16.12 -4.94
C ALA A 230 5.95 17.57 -5.20
N SER A 231 6.03 17.98 -6.48
CA SER A 231 6.28 19.38 -6.87
C SER A 231 5.26 20.33 -6.26
N LYS A 232 3.96 20.01 -6.35
CA LYS A 232 2.88 20.85 -5.81
C LYS A 232 2.92 20.94 -4.30
N VAL A 233 3.03 19.81 -3.62
CA VAL A 233 3.04 19.76 -2.14
C VAL A 233 4.28 20.48 -1.59
N LEU A 234 5.46 20.27 -2.19
CA LEU A 234 6.67 20.99 -1.79
C LEU A 234 6.55 22.48 -2.11
N GLY A 235 5.98 22.86 -3.25
CA GLY A 235 5.80 24.25 -3.68
C GLY A 235 4.88 25.09 -2.78
N LYS A 236 3.98 24.46 -1.99
CA LYS A 236 3.09 25.18 -1.06
C LYS A 236 3.81 26.06 -0.03
N ARG A 237 5.06 25.71 0.31
CA ARG A 237 5.86 26.47 1.28
C ARG A 237 7.16 26.93 0.66
N SER A 238 7.34 28.25 0.62
CA SER A 238 8.60 28.88 0.28
C SER A 238 9.48 29.07 1.54
N TYR A 239 10.76 28.80 1.38
CA TYR A 239 11.87 28.99 2.30
C TYR A 239 12.96 29.86 1.66
N ALA A 240 12.75 30.31 0.43
CA ALA A 240 13.59 31.28 -0.25
C ALA A 240 13.71 32.61 0.51
N TYR A 241 12.81 32.91 1.46
CA TYR A 241 12.80 34.16 2.20
C TYR A 241 12.95 33.92 3.70
N LYS A 242 13.95 34.57 4.33
CA LYS A 242 14.14 34.56 5.79
C LYS A 242 14.48 35.97 6.28
N GLY A 243 13.61 36.55 7.10
CA GLY A 243 13.80 37.89 7.67
C GLY A 243 13.94 38.99 6.61
N GLY A 244 13.16 38.92 5.53
CA GLY A 244 13.20 39.87 4.41
C GLY A 244 14.38 39.69 3.44
N LYS A 245 15.27 38.72 3.68
CA LYS A 245 16.39 38.40 2.78
C LYS A 245 16.10 37.14 1.97
N VAL A 246 16.49 37.17 0.70
CA VAL A 246 16.46 35.99 -0.18
C VAL A 246 17.62 35.07 0.19
N ILE A 247 17.35 33.78 0.35
CA ILE A 247 18.33 32.70 0.48
C ILE A 247 18.54 32.10 -0.91
N PRO A 248 19.66 32.39 -1.61
CA PRO A 248 19.82 32.04 -3.03
C PRO A 248 19.68 30.55 -3.32
N ARG A 249 20.33 29.68 -2.54
CA ARG A 249 20.24 28.22 -2.69
C ARG A 249 18.82 27.64 -2.50
N GLU A 250 18.03 28.23 -1.60
CA GLU A 250 16.63 27.77 -1.38
C GLU A 250 15.72 28.29 -2.50
N LYS A 251 15.96 29.52 -2.99
CA LYS A 251 15.25 30.05 -4.16
C LYS A 251 15.56 29.22 -5.42
N PHE A 252 16.82 28.81 -5.59
CA PHE A 252 17.22 27.94 -6.69
C PHE A 252 16.56 26.57 -6.58
N LEU A 253 16.61 25.93 -5.40
CA LEU A 253 15.92 24.66 -5.17
C LEU A 253 14.41 24.77 -5.45
N GLU A 254 13.75 25.86 -5.04
CA GLU A 254 12.33 26.11 -5.38
C GLU A 254 12.11 26.20 -6.88
N SER A 255 12.99 26.89 -7.62
CA SER A 255 12.88 26.96 -9.08
C SER A 255 13.01 25.58 -9.76
N VAL A 256 13.83 24.68 -9.20
CA VAL A 256 13.95 23.29 -9.71
C VAL A 256 12.72 22.48 -9.33
N ILE A 257 12.20 22.63 -8.11
CA ILE A 257 10.99 21.92 -7.65
C ILE A 257 9.77 22.31 -8.50
N GLU A 258 9.62 23.58 -8.85
CA GLU A 258 8.50 24.10 -9.67
C GLU A 258 8.64 23.78 -11.15
N ALA A 259 9.86 23.50 -11.62
CA ALA A 259 10.13 23.24 -13.01
C ALA A 259 9.75 21.81 -13.44
N PRO A 260 9.27 21.62 -14.67
CA PRO A 260 9.08 20.28 -15.22
C PRO A 260 10.43 19.55 -15.37
N GLU A 261 10.41 18.23 -15.13
CA GLU A 261 11.62 17.39 -15.17
C GLU A 261 12.44 17.54 -16.47
N SER A 262 11.76 17.74 -17.60
CA SER A 262 12.39 17.87 -18.93
C SER A 262 13.40 19.02 -19.02
N ILE A 263 13.28 20.05 -18.16
CA ILE A 263 14.19 21.20 -18.14
C ILE A 263 15.16 21.17 -16.95
N TRP A 264 15.11 20.16 -16.08
CA TRP A 264 15.98 20.09 -14.90
C TRP A 264 17.45 20.14 -15.27
N ASN A 265 17.90 19.35 -16.25
CA ASN A 265 19.31 19.33 -16.64
C ASN A 265 19.82 20.72 -17.03
N LYS A 266 19.00 21.46 -17.79
CA LYS A 266 19.34 22.83 -18.19
C LYS A 266 19.39 23.76 -16.97
N LEU A 267 18.37 23.73 -16.12
CA LEU A 267 18.30 24.56 -14.91
C LEU A 267 19.44 24.29 -13.94
N LEU A 268 19.79 23.01 -13.75
CA LEU A 268 20.89 22.58 -12.89
C LEU A 268 22.23 23.04 -13.46
N ILE A 269 22.48 22.87 -14.76
CA ILE A 269 23.71 23.37 -15.40
C ILE A 269 23.79 24.89 -15.28
N ASP A 270 22.74 25.61 -15.70
CA ASP A 270 22.74 27.08 -15.74
C ASP A 270 22.82 27.72 -14.34
N GLY A 271 22.25 27.06 -13.33
CA GLY A 271 22.22 27.59 -11.95
C GLY A 271 23.41 27.21 -11.09
N LEU A 272 24.13 26.14 -11.42
CA LEU A 272 25.31 25.69 -10.68
C LEU A 272 26.60 26.33 -11.21
N THR A 273 27.59 26.47 -10.33
CA THR A 273 28.92 27.01 -10.68
C THR A 273 29.60 26.28 -11.85
N ILE A 274 29.27 25.00 -12.04
CA ILE A 274 29.76 24.15 -13.14
C ILE A 274 29.34 24.69 -14.52
N GLY A 275 28.16 25.30 -14.66
CA GLY A 275 27.69 25.92 -15.89
C GLY A 275 27.72 27.45 -15.88
N LYS A 276 28.54 28.06 -15.00
CA LYS A 276 28.66 29.52 -14.77
C LYS A 276 27.50 30.16 -13.98
N GLY A 277 26.74 29.36 -13.24
CA GLY A 277 25.78 29.85 -12.25
C GLY A 277 26.45 30.30 -10.95
N ASP A 278 25.61 30.73 -9.99
CA ASP A 278 26.05 31.34 -8.72
C ASP A 278 26.00 30.37 -7.52
N ILE A 279 25.48 29.15 -7.69
CA ILE A 279 25.24 28.20 -6.59
C ILE A 279 26.24 27.05 -6.66
N GLU A 280 26.97 26.81 -5.56
CA GLU A 280 27.84 25.64 -5.46
C GLU A 280 26.99 24.36 -5.28
N PRO A 281 27.41 23.22 -5.87
CA PRO A 281 26.70 21.94 -5.71
C PRO A 281 26.48 21.56 -4.23
N GLU A 282 27.47 21.78 -3.37
CA GLU A 282 27.42 21.51 -1.93
C GLU A 282 26.35 22.34 -1.22
N ASP A 283 26.14 23.58 -1.64
CA ASP A 283 25.10 24.46 -1.11
C ASP A 283 23.70 23.98 -1.49
N LEU A 284 23.54 23.45 -2.71
CA LEU A 284 22.30 22.82 -3.16
C LEU A 284 22.03 21.52 -2.37
N TYR A 285 23.04 20.65 -2.21
CA TYR A 285 22.89 19.42 -1.39
C TYR A 285 22.50 19.75 0.05
N ALA A 286 23.12 20.78 0.65
CA ALA A 286 22.76 21.24 1.99
C ALA A 286 21.32 21.78 2.06
N ALA A 287 20.82 22.43 1.00
CA ALA A 287 19.42 22.88 0.92
C ALA A 287 18.46 21.69 0.79
N ILE A 288 18.76 20.71 -0.07
CA ILE A 288 17.97 19.50 -0.25
C ILE A 288 17.89 18.70 1.06
N LYS A 289 19.03 18.47 1.71
CA LYS A 289 19.08 17.75 3.00
C LYS A 289 18.19 18.42 4.06
N LYS A 290 18.26 19.74 4.19
CA LYS A 290 17.39 20.50 5.10
C LYS A 290 15.92 20.38 4.71
N ARG A 291 15.60 20.30 3.41
CA ARG A 291 14.23 20.09 2.94
C ARG A 291 13.72 18.70 3.32
N ILE A 292 14.53 17.66 3.17
CA ILE A 292 14.24 16.29 3.60
C ILE A 292 13.98 16.24 5.11
N GLU A 293 14.86 16.83 5.93
CA GLU A 293 14.68 16.89 7.39
C GLU A 293 13.34 17.54 7.78
N ARG A 294 12.95 18.62 7.09
CA ARG A 294 11.66 19.29 7.32
C ARG A 294 10.47 18.42 6.91
N VAL A 295 10.58 17.65 5.82
CA VAL A 295 9.54 16.69 5.41
C VAL A 295 9.39 15.64 6.50
N LEU A 296 10.50 15.02 6.93
CA LEU A 296 10.50 13.96 7.94
C LEU A 296 9.84 14.35 9.27
N ILE A 297 10.00 15.61 9.70
CA ILE A 297 9.41 16.12 10.95
C ILE A 297 7.91 16.44 10.82
N ARG A 298 7.43 16.69 9.60
CA ARG A 298 6.07 17.25 9.36
C ARG A 298 5.07 16.24 8.84
N THR A 299 5.54 15.16 8.25
CA THR A 299 4.72 14.07 7.76
C THR A 299 4.74 12.92 8.76
N GLU A 300 3.70 12.09 8.74
CA GLU A 300 3.65 10.88 9.54
C GLU A 300 4.76 9.90 9.11
N GLY A 301 5.44 9.31 10.08
CA GLY A 301 6.55 8.39 9.82
C GLY A 301 6.07 7.14 9.08
N GLY A 302 6.68 6.85 7.93
CA GLY A 302 6.32 5.69 7.10
C GLY A 302 5.13 5.91 6.17
N SER A 303 4.55 7.12 6.14
CA SER A 303 3.53 7.47 5.15
C SER A 303 4.07 7.46 3.71
N TYR A 304 3.20 7.17 2.76
CA TYR A 304 3.47 7.30 1.34
C TYR A 304 3.75 8.74 0.96
N GLU A 305 3.06 9.73 1.55
CA GLU A 305 3.41 11.15 1.38
C GLU A 305 4.88 11.40 1.73
N GLN A 306 5.32 11.02 2.93
CA GLN A 306 6.71 11.19 3.36
C GLN A 306 7.68 10.58 2.35
N ARG A 307 7.41 9.35 1.92
CA ARG A 307 8.26 8.61 0.99
C ARG A 307 8.36 9.32 -0.37
N VAL A 308 7.23 9.68 -0.96
CA VAL A 308 7.15 10.31 -2.29
C VAL A 308 7.90 11.65 -2.29
N LEU A 309 7.70 12.48 -1.25
CA LEU A 309 8.38 13.77 -1.14
C LEU A 309 9.90 13.62 -0.98
N VAL A 310 10.34 12.64 -0.18
CA VAL A 310 11.78 12.38 0.02
C VAL A 310 12.42 11.80 -1.24
N GLU A 311 11.76 10.85 -1.90
CA GLU A 311 12.26 10.27 -3.16
C GLU A 311 12.37 11.32 -4.27
N TYR A 312 11.41 12.25 -4.37
CA TYR A 312 11.48 13.36 -5.31
C TYR A 312 12.70 14.26 -5.07
N LEU A 313 12.93 14.67 -3.82
CA LEU A 313 14.08 15.50 -3.44
C LEU A 313 15.42 14.78 -3.67
N LYS A 314 15.49 13.48 -3.36
CA LYS A 314 16.65 12.64 -3.68
C LYS A 314 16.86 12.47 -5.19
N GLY A 315 15.78 12.47 -5.98
CA GLY A 315 15.87 12.47 -7.43
C GLY A 315 16.56 13.72 -7.98
N ILE A 316 16.25 14.90 -7.43
CA ILE A 316 16.95 16.15 -7.77
C ILE A 316 18.43 16.07 -7.37
N GLU A 317 18.73 15.54 -6.17
CA GLU A 317 20.10 15.34 -5.69
C GLU A 317 20.89 14.39 -6.60
N SER A 318 20.34 13.21 -6.92
CA SER A 318 20.96 12.22 -7.81
C SER A 318 21.25 12.81 -9.18
N ARG A 319 20.27 13.52 -9.77
CA ARG A 319 20.45 14.15 -11.08
C ARG A 319 21.56 15.21 -11.05
N THR A 320 21.63 15.97 -9.98
CA THR A 320 22.70 16.96 -9.77
C THR A 320 24.06 16.27 -9.70
N GLN A 321 24.17 15.18 -8.94
CA GLN A 321 25.40 14.40 -8.81
C GLN A 321 25.86 13.83 -10.15
N GLU A 322 24.95 13.25 -10.93
CA GLU A 322 25.24 12.72 -12.28
C GLU A 322 25.80 13.81 -13.20
N LEU A 323 25.20 15.00 -13.20
CA LEU A 323 25.66 16.13 -14.03
C LEU A 323 27.03 16.64 -13.58
N VAL A 324 27.25 16.75 -12.26
CA VAL A 324 28.53 17.16 -11.69
C VAL A 324 29.63 16.19 -12.11
N GLN A 325 29.38 14.88 -11.99
CA GLN A 325 30.34 13.84 -12.37
C GLN A 325 30.64 13.85 -13.86
N ALA A 326 29.61 13.95 -14.71
CA ALA A 326 29.76 13.97 -16.16
C ALA A 326 30.58 15.17 -16.66
N LEU A 327 30.42 16.34 -16.05
CA LEU A 327 31.11 17.57 -16.44
C LEU A 327 32.50 17.72 -15.83
N GLN A 328 32.77 17.08 -14.68
CA GLN A 328 34.10 17.02 -14.06
C GLN A 328 34.97 15.87 -14.60
N GLY A 329 34.45 15.05 -15.51
CA GLY A 329 35.20 13.97 -16.17
C GLY A 329 35.42 12.72 -15.31
N GLY A 330 34.56 12.47 -14.32
CA GLY A 330 34.64 11.27 -13.47
C GLY A 330 34.27 9.98 -14.24
N PRO A 331 34.87 8.82 -13.91
CA PRO A 331 34.56 7.56 -14.58
C PRO A 331 33.10 7.16 -14.32
N VAL A 332 32.37 6.85 -15.39
CA VAL A 332 31.05 6.21 -15.33
C VAL A 332 31.22 4.86 -14.63
N GLN A 333 30.56 4.67 -13.49
CA GLN A 333 30.45 3.34 -12.85
C GLN A 333 29.18 2.63 -13.28
#